data_AF-A0ABD5YLF8-F1
#
_entry.id   AF-A0ABD5YLF8-F1
#
_cell.length_a   1.000
_cell.length_b   1.000
_cell.length_c   1.000
_cell.angle_alpha   90.00
_cell.angle_beta   90.00
_cell.angle_gamma   90.00
#
_symmetry.space_group_name_H-M   'P 1'
#
loop_
_entity.id
_entity.type
_entity.pdbx_description
1 polymer ?
#
loop_
_entity_poly.entity_id
_entity_poly.type
_entity_poly.pdbx_seq_one_letter_code
_entity_poly.pdbx_strand_id
1 'polypeptide(L)'
;MTKKNHPLNLNSKMCSVGIDESASPHYQTWSDERLIDGYRRNSVLLREYNTDLRTLQTLCSIEEQLRARNIDPEKIIKDLIE
;
A
#
# COMPACT_ATOMS: atom_id res chain seq x y z
N MET A 1 33.87 -36.34 18.68
CA MET A 1 33.87 -36.31 17.20
C MET A 1 32.58 -35.65 16.74
N THR A 2 32.71 -34.42 16.27
CA THR A 2 31.66 -33.43 16.04
C THR A 2 31.02 -33.64 14.67
N LYS A 3 29.71 -33.94 14.62
CA LYS A 3 28.96 -33.97 13.37
C LYS A 3 28.63 -32.54 12.96
N LYS A 4 29.20 -32.12 11.83
CA LYS A 4 29.07 -30.78 11.24
C LYS A 4 27.67 -30.65 10.63
N ASN A 5 26.79 -29.92 11.29
CA ASN A 5 25.55 -29.46 10.70
C ASN A 5 25.89 -28.34 9.70
N HIS A 6 25.72 -28.61 8.40
CA HIS A 6 25.69 -27.58 7.37
C HIS A 6 24.28 -26.99 7.32
N PRO A 7 24.07 -25.72 7.71
CA PRO A 7 22.79 -25.08 7.45
C PRO A 7 22.68 -24.71 5.96
N LEU A 8 21.50 -25.01 5.43
CA LEU A 8 21.02 -24.73 4.08
C LEU A 8 21.25 -23.25 3.72
N ASN A 9 21.84 -23.02 2.55
CA ASN A 9 21.93 -21.72 1.91
C ASN A 9 20.53 -21.24 1.51
N LEU A 10 19.83 -20.64 2.48
CA LEU A 10 18.66 -19.80 2.26
C LEU A 10 19.16 -18.45 1.74
N ASN A 11 19.39 -18.36 0.43
CA ASN A 11 19.29 -17.08 -0.28
C ASN A 11 17.80 -16.69 -0.38
N SER A 12 17.14 -16.59 0.77
CA SER A 12 15.96 -15.76 0.92
C SER A 12 16.50 -14.35 1.00
N LYS A 13 16.35 -13.59 -0.07
CA LYS A 13 16.57 -12.15 -0.08
C LYS A 13 15.51 -11.57 0.84
N MET A 14 15.76 -11.65 2.15
CA MET A 14 15.02 -10.97 3.19
C MET A 14 15.07 -9.50 2.82
N CYS A 15 13.95 -8.98 2.29
CA CYS A 15 13.63 -7.58 2.47
C CYS A 15 13.66 -7.35 3.97
N SER A 16 14.76 -6.77 4.45
CA SER A 16 14.89 -6.28 5.80
C SER A 16 13.80 -5.24 6.01
N VAL A 17 12.63 -5.69 6.46
CA VAL A 17 11.68 -4.86 7.15
C VAL A 17 12.37 -4.55 8.47
N GLY A 18 13.14 -3.46 8.47
CA GLY A 18 13.61 -2.86 9.70
C GLY A 18 12.39 -2.66 10.58
N ILE A 19 12.35 -3.39 11.69
CA ILE A 19 11.38 -3.16 12.74
C ILE A 19 11.85 -1.87 13.39
N ASP A 20 11.32 -0.75 12.91
CA ASP A 20 11.52 0.54 13.55
C ASP A 20 10.66 0.56 14.82
N GLU A 21 11.33 0.57 15.96
CA GLU A 21 10.78 0.52 17.31
C GLU A 21 10.23 1.90 17.73
N SER A 22 9.59 2.61 16.80
CA SER A 22 8.88 3.86 17.03
C SER A 22 7.40 3.67 16.69
N ALA A 23 6.71 2.85 17.48
CA ALA A 23 5.25 2.73 17.46
C ALA A 23 4.57 3.99 18.07
N SER A 24 4.96 5.17 17.59
CA SER A 24 4.04 6.29 17.49
C SER A 24 3.01 5.89 16.42
N PRO A 25 1.73 6.29 16.49
CA PRO A 25 0.76 6.09 15.41
C PRO A 25 1.10 7.04 14.26
N HIS A 26 2.36 7.05 13.83
CA HIS A 26 2.75 7.46 12.51
C HIS A 26 2.06 6.48 11.58
N TYR A 27 0.84 6.84 11.18
CA TYR A 27 0.32 6.51 9.87
C TYR A 27 1.51 6.51 8.93
N GLN A 28 1.93 5.31 8.51
CA GLN A 28 3.05 5.15 7.61
C GLN A 28 2.72 6.06 6.43
N THR A 29 3.40 7.20 6.35
CA THR A 29 2.91 8.30 5.51
C THR A 29 3.19 7.86 4.09
N TRP A 30 2.16 7.40 3.38
CA TRP A 30 2.33 6.92 2.02
C TRP A 30 2.84 8.08 1.16
N SER A 31 3.76 7.80 0.24
CA SER A 31 4.15 8.80 -0.76
C SER A 31 2.96 9.14 -1.65
N ASP A 32 3.01 10.30 -2.32
CA ASP A 32 1.97 10.71 -3.26
C ASP A 32 1.76 9.65 -4.35
N GLU A 33 2.84 9.10 -4.90
CA GLU A 33 2.82 8.01 -5.86
C GLU A 33 2.07 6.77 -5.34
N ARG A 34 2.30 6.41 -4.06
CA ARG A 34 1.64 5.27 -3.42
C ARG A 34 0.16 5.54 -3.18
N LEU A 35 -0.20 6.76 -2.83
CA LEU A 35 -1.60 7.17 -2.69
C LEU A 35 -2.32 7.14 -4.03
N ILE A 36 -1.71 7.67 -5.09
CA ILE A 36 -2.27 7.68 -6.44
C ILE A 36 -2.46 6.24 -6.95
N ASP A 37 -1.42 5.40 -6.87
CA ASP A 37 -1.48 4.01 -7.31
C ASP A 37 -2.48 3.19 -6.46
N GLY A 38 -2.51 3.43 -5.15
CA GLY A 38 -3.49 2.84 -4.24
C GLY A 38 -4.93 3.23 -4.61
N TYR A 39 -5.18 4.51 -4.87
CA TYR A 39 -6.51 5.00 -5.27
C TYR A 39 -6.92 4.36 -6.61
N ARG A 40 -6.05 4.39 -7.63
CA ARG A 40 -6.32 3.78 -8.95
C ARG A 40 -6.72 2.31 -8.84
N ARG A 41 -5.91 1.50 -8.15
CA ARG A 41 -6.17 0.06 -8.01
C ARG A 41 -7.49 -0.22 -7.30
N ASN A 42 -7.78 0.47 -6.20
CA ASN A 42 -9.02 0.24 -5.46
C ASN A 42 -10.25 0.73 -6.24
N SER A 43 -10.13 1.79 -7.05
CA SER A 43 -11.22 2.24 -7.92
C SER A 43 -11.54 1.25 -9.04
N VAL A 44 -10.53 0.58 -9.60
CA VAL A 44 -10.71 -0.52 -10.55
C VAL A 44 -11.40 -1.70 -9.87
N LEU A 45 -10.91 -2.12 -8.70
CA LEU A 45 -11.50 -3.23 -7.95
C LEU A 45 -12.98 -2.96 -7.61
N LEU A 46 -13.30 -1.73 -7.21
CA LEU A 46 -14.67 -1.30 -6.93
C LEU A 46 -15.59 -1.46 -8.14
N ARG A 47 -15.08 -1.15 -9.34
CA ARG A 47 -15.82 -1.25 -10.61
C ARG A 47 -16.02 -2.71 -11.05
N GLU A 48 -14.99 -3.54 -10.89
CA GLU A 48 -14.97 -4.92 -11.40
C GLU A 48 -15.64 -5.94 -10.47
N TYR A 49 -15.52 -5.77 -9.16
CA TYR A 49 -15.83 -6.82 -8.18
C TYR A 49 -16.94 -6.44 -7.17
N ASN A 50 -17.74 -5.41 -7.47
CA ASN A 50 -18.77 -4.83 -6.60
C ASN A 50 -18.24 -4.15 -5.33
N THR A 51 -19.12 -3.38 -4.68
CA THR A 51 -18.86 -2.62 -3.46
C THR A 51 -18.59 -3.53 -2.25
N ASP A 52 -17.31 -3.65 -1.88
CA ASP A 52 -16.88 -4.17 -0.58
C ASP A 52 -16.61 -3.02 0.41
N LEU A 53 -17.10 -3.16 1.65
CA LEU A 53 -17.01 -2.12 2.68
C LEU A 53 -15.55 -1.77 3.01
N ARG A 54 -14.65 -2.77 3.02
CA ARG A 54 -13.23 -2.55 3.29
C ARG A 54 -12.57 -1.76 2.17
N THR A 55 -12.92 -2.06 0.92
CA THR A 55 -12.45 -1.32 -0.26
C THR A 55 -12.92 0.14 -0.23
N LEU A 56 -14.19 0.39 0.14
CA LEU A 56 -14.72 1.75 0.32
C LEU A 56 -13.99 2.51 1.43
N GLN A 57 -13.80 1.90 2.60
CA GLN A 57 -13.06 2.52 3.70
C GLN A 57 -11.63 2.87 3.32
N THR A 58 -10.98 1.98 2.56
CA THR A 58 -9.62 2.21 2.04
C THR A 58 -9.61 3.37 1.06
N LEU A 59 -10.56 3.43 0.13
CA LEU A 59 -10.71 4.55 -0.81
C LEU A 59 -10.92 5.88 -0.09
N CYS A 60 -11.84 5.94 0.88
CA CYS A 60 -12.08 7.16 1.66
C CYS A 60 -10.81 7.63 2.37
N SER A 61 -10.06 6.72 3.02
CA SER A 61 -8.83 7.06 3.72
C SER A 61 -7.72 7.57 2.78
N ILE A 62 -7.61 6.99 1.59
CA ILE A 62 -6.65 7.45 0.57
C ILE A 62 -7.10 8.82 0.01
N GLU A 63 -8.40 9.00 -0.22
CA GLU A 63 -8.99 10.23 -0.75
C GLU A 63 -8.75 11.43 0.17
N GLU A 64 -8.95 11.25 1.48
CA GLU A 64 -8.64 12.25 2.50
C GLU A 64 -7.16 12.66 2.46
N GLN A 65 -6.26 11.68 2.34
CA GLN A 65 -4.81 11.94 2.25
C GLN A 65 -4.41 12.65 0.96
N LEU A 66 -5.03 12.32 -0.18
CA LEU A 66 -4.82 13.00 -1.45
C LEU A 66 -5.27 14.46 -1.38
N ARG A 67 -6.49 14.71 -0.89
CA ARG A 67 -7.02 16.07 -0.74
C ARG A 67 -6.21 16.92 0.22
N ALA A 68 -5.76 16.34 1.34
CA ALA A 68 -4.87 17.03 2.28
C ALA A 68 -3.55 17.50 1.64
N ARG A 69 -3.14 16.87 0.52
CA ARG A 69 -1.94 17.23 -0.25
C ARG A 69 -2.25 18.01 -1.53
N ASN A 70 -3.48 18.51 -1.68
CA ASN A 70 -3.96 19.20 -2.89
C ASN A 70 -3.88 18.35 -4.17
N ILE A 71 -3.93 17.02 -4.05
CA ILE A 71 -4.01 16.11 -5.19
C ILE A 71 -5.49 15.78 -5.39
N ASP A 72 -5.99 16.06 -6.59
CA ASP A 72 -7.40 15.88 -6.95
C ASP A 72 -7.69 14.41 -7.34
N PRO A 73 -8.46 13.66 -6.52
CA PRO A 73 -8.79 12.27 -6.81
C PRO A 73 -9.61 12.11 -8.09
N GLU A 74 -10.42 13.10 -8.48
CA GLU A 74 -11.24 13.03 -9.69
C GLU A 74 -10.38 13.00 -10.96
N LYS A 75 -9.25 13.71 -10.95
CA LYS A 75 -8.28 13.66 -12.08
C LYS A 75 -7.70 12.26 -12.24
N ILE A 76 -7.39 11.60 -11.12
CA ILE A 76 -6.86 10.24 -11.11
C ILE A 76 -7.85 9.26 -11.74
N ILE A 77 -9.16 9.43 -11.50
CA ILE A 77 -10.22 8.59 -12.10
C ILE A 77 -10.45 8.92 -13.57
N LYS A 78 -10.43 10.21 -13.95
CA LYS A 78 -10.58 10.61 -15.36
C LYS A 78 -9.50 9.96 -16.24
N ASP A 79 -8.25 9.95 -15.78
CA ASP A 79 -7.13 9.25 -16.44
C ASP A 79 -7.34 7.74 -16.64
N LEU A 80 -8.26 7.10 -15.91
CA LEU A 80 -8.55 5.67 -16.03
C LEU A 80 -9.72 5.36 -16.98
N ILE A 81 -10.55 6.36 -17.30
CA ILE A 81 -11.75 6.20 -18.13
C ILE A 81 -11.47 6.56 -19.59
N GLU A 82 -10.58 7.53 -19.83
CA GLU A 82 -10.06 7.91 -21.15
C GLU A 82 -9.04 6.91 -21.70
#